data_AF-A0A1D1YXW7-F1
#
_entry.id   AF-A0A1D1YXW7-F1
#
_cell.length_a   1.000
_cell.length_b   1.000
_cell.length_c   1.000
_cell.angle_alpha   90.00
_cell.angle_beta   90.00
_cell.angle_gamma   90.00
#
_symmetry.space_group_name_H-M   'P 1'
#
loop_
_entity.id
_entity.type
_entity.pdbx_description
1 polymer ?
#
loop_
_entity_poly.entity_id
_entity_poly.type
_entity_poly.pdbx_seq_one_letter_code
_entity_poly.pdbx_strand_id
1 'polypeptide(L)'
;RELQHTTEHSGSDRRHHQPLRRRRDRDRRGAMASATACFVIVSRNDIPIYEAELGSSAVRKEDAAHQHQFILHAALDVVQDAAWTTSAMFLKTVDRFNDLVVSVYVTAGHTRLMLLHDSRNEDGIKSFFQEVHELYIKILLNPLYLPGSRITSSHFDTKVRALARKYL
;
A
#
# COMPACT_ATOMS: atom_id res chain seq x y z
N ARG A 1 91.43 -0.01 26.66
CA ARG A 1 90.34 0.96 26.89
C ARG A 1 89.34 0.79 25.74
N GLU A 2 88.29 0.03 26.08
CA GLU A 2 86.94 -0.08 25.49
C GLU A 2 86.69 0.17 23.98
N LEU A 3 86.46 -0.97 23.31
CA LEU A 3 85.37 -1.35 22.40
C LEU A 3 85.00 -0.45 21.19
N GLN A 4 85.43 -0.91 20.01
CA GLN A 4 84.80 -0.65 18.71
C GLN A 4 83.99 -1.88 18.24
N HIS A 5 82.76 -1.60 17.82
CA HIS A 5 82.03 -2.09 16.63
C HIS A 5 81.71 -3.58 16.34
N THR A 6 80.44 -3.77 15.92
CA THR A 6 79.80 -4.85 15.11
C THR A 6 79.49 -6.15 15.86
N THR A 7 78.27 -6.70 15.85
CA THR A 7 77.50 -7.17 14.69
C THR A 7 76.05 -7.54 15.09
N GLU A 8 75.19 -7.48 14.10
CA GLU A 8 73.74 -7.66 14.00
C GLU A 8 73.19 -8.99 14.52
N HIS A 9 71.90 -9.04 14.91
CA HIS A 9 70.96 -10.11 14.53
C HIS A 9 69.49 -9.72 14.74
N SER A 10 68.77 -9.66 13.62
CA SER A 10 67.42 -10.19 13.36
C SER A 10 66.32 -10.04 14.42
N GLY A 11 65.24 -9.32 14.06
CA GLY A 11 64.07 -9.18 14.93
C GLY A 11 62.84 -8.56 14.27
N SER A 12 62.37 -9.17 13.18
CA SER A 12 60.95 -9.33 12.82
C SER A 12 59.98 -8.14 12.98
N ASP A 13 59.70 -7.51 11.83
CA ASP A 13 58.41 -7.04 11.33
C ASP A 13 57.19 -7.31 12.25
N ARG A 14 56.65 -6.25 12.88
CA ARG A 14 55.29 -6.22 13.43
C ARG A 14 54.60 -4.94 13.00
N ARG A 15 54.22 -4.88 11.72
CA ARG A 15 53.13 -4.02 11.26
C ARG A 15 51.88 -4.45 12.04
N HIS A 16 51.35 -3.53 12.84
CA HIS A 16 50.06 -3.71 13.50
C HIS A 16 48.98 -3.86 12.42
N HIS A 17 48.65 -5.11 12.10
CA HIS A 17 47.43 -5.47 11.39
C HIS A 17 46.24 -5.06 12.27
N GLN A 18 45.60 -3.95 11.91
CA GLN A 18 44.23 -3.66 12.31
C GLN A 18 43.34 -4.75 11.69
N PRO A 19 42.60 -5.57 12.47
CA PRO A 19 41.54 -6.36 11.89
C PRO A 19 40.36 -5.42 11.60
N LEU A 20 40.05 -5.22 10.31
CA LEU A 20 38.77 -4.70 9.86
C LEU A 20 37.66 -5.58 10.40
N ARG A 21 37.17 -5.26 11.60
CA ARG A 21 35.95 -5.84 12.16
C ARG A 21 34.81 -5.36 11.27
N ARG A 22 34.38 -6.27 10.39
CA ARG A 22 33.08 -6.24 9.73
C ARG A 22 32.00 -6.00 10.80
N ARG A 23 31.59 -4.74 10.95
CA ARG A 23 30.32 -4.34 11.54
C ARG A 23 29.39 -3.90 10.43
N ARG A 24 29.08 -4.83 9.51
CA ARG A 24 27.78 -4.84 8.84
C ARG A 24 26.91 -5.72 9.73
N ASP A 25 26.16 -5.13 10.64
CA ASP A 25 24.97 -5.71 11.27
C ASP A 25 24.56 -4.82 12.45
N ARG A 26 23.87 -3.72 12.15
CA ARG A 26 22.88 -3.03 13.00
C ARG A 26 22.53 -1.65 12.42
N ASP A 27 21.88 -1.62 11.27
CA ASP A 27 20.84 -0.62 11.03
C ASP A 27 19.89 -0.98 9.87
N ARG A 28 19.60 -2.27 9.71
CA ARG A 28 18.31 -2.67 9.13
C ARG A 28 17.25 -2.68 10.23
N ARG A 29 17.00 -1.52 10.84
CA ARG A 29 15.62 -1.24 11.24
C ARG A 29 14.90 -1.18 9.90
N GLY A 30 14.15 -2.22 9.58
CA GLY A 30 13.33 -2.24 8.38
C GLY A 30 12.56 -0.93 8.36
N ALA A 31 12.82 -0.08 7.37
CA ALA A 31 11.89 0.97 7.05
C ALA A 31 10.55 0.25 6.91
N MET A 32 9.59 0.51 7.80
CA MET A 32 8.22 0.14 7.52
C MET A 32 7.94 0.80 6.18
N ALA A 33 7.88 0.00 5.12
CA ALA A 33 7.43 0.49 3.83
C ALA A 33 6.11 1.18 4.13
N SER A 34 6.06 2.49 3.85
CA SER A 34 4.83 3.25 3.96
C SER A 34 3.88 2.65 2.94
N ALA A 35 3.02 1.73 3.39
CA ALA A 35 2.03 1.08 2.55
C ALA A 35 1.22 2.21 1.89
N THR A 36 1.41 2.35 0.58
CA THR A 36 0.69 3.34 -0.20
C THR A 36 -0.59 2.66 -0.61
N ALA A 37 -1.73 3.12 -0.08
CA ALA A 37 -3.02 2.59 -0.48
C ALA A 37 -3.98 3.72 -0.84
N CYS A 38 -4.43 3.78 -2.09
CA CYS A 38 -5.51 4.65 -2.52
C CYS A 38 -6.78 3.82 -2.68
N PHE A 39 -7.83 4.18 -1.97
CA PHE A 39 -9.11 3.47 -1.99
C PHE A 39 -10.20 4.35 -2.58
N VAL A 40 -10.96 3.80 -3.53
CA VAL A 40 -12.05 4.50 -4.22
C VAL A 40 -13.29 3.62 -4.27
N ILE A 41 -14.46 4.22 -4.06
CA ILE A 41 -15.75 3.61 -4.36
C ILE A 41 -16.28 4.29 -5.62
N VAL A 42 -16.47 3.49 -6.66
CA VAL A 42 -17.01 3.92 -7.95
C VAL A 42 -18.43 3.38 -8.08
N SER A 43 -19.37 4.27 -8.35
CA SER A 43 -20.76 3.88 -8.61
C SER A 43 -20.88 3.07 -9.91
N ARG A 44 -22.06 2.48 -10.13
CA ARG A 44 -22.36 1.75 -11.38
C ARG A 44 -22.13 2.58 -12.65
N ASN A 45 -22.27 3.90 -12.57
CA ASN A 45 -22.16 4.80 -13.72
C ASN A 45 -20.74 5.40 -13.89
N ASP A 46 -19.73 4.75 -13.33
CA ASP A 46 -18.31 5.16 -13.40
C ASP A 46 -18.00 6.52 -12.75
N ILE A 47 -18.88 6.95 -11.83
CA ILE A 47 -18.69 8.16 -11.03
C ILE A 47 -18.04 7.77 -9.69
N PRO A 48 -16.88 8.34 -9.31
CA PRO A 48 -16.29 8.15 -8.00
C PRO A 48 -17.14 8.84 -6.93
N ILE A 49 -17.65 8.06 -5.99
CA ILE A 49 -18.54 8.52 -4.90
C ILE A 49 -17.83 8.59 -3.54
N TYR A 50 -16.65 7.99 -3.40
CA TYR A 50 -15.79 8.12 -2.22
C TYR A 50 -14.35 7.86 -2.60
N GLU A 51 -13.42 8.61 -2.00
CA GLU A 51 -11.98 8.50 -2.23
C GLU A 51 -11.25 8.69 -0.90
N ALA A 52 -10.25 7.86 -0.64
CA ALA A 52 -9.40 7.97 0.54
C ALA A 52 -7.98 7.51 0.25
N GLU A 53 -7.03 8.40 0.52
CA GLU A 53 -5.63 8.05 0.68
C GLU A 53 -5.43 7.43 2.07
N LEU A 54 -4.99 6.18 2.08
CA LEU A 54 -4.79 5.29 3.22
C LEU A 54 -3.28 4.99 3.30
N GLY A 55 -2.54 5.79 4.06
CA GLY A 55 -1.09 5.63 4.17
C GLY A 55 -0.46 6.67 5.08
N SER A 56 0.75 6.39 5.58
CA SER A 56 1.40 7.15 6.65
C SER A 56 2.18 8.39 6.19
N SER A 57 2.37 8.61 4.88
CA SER A 57 3.18 9.72 4.37
C SER A 57 2.33 10.85 3.80
N ALA A 58 2.22 11.94 4.56
CA ALA A 58 1.55 13.18 4.12
C ALA A 58 2.38 13.98 3.07
N VAL A 59 3.65 13.62 2.85
CA VAL A 59 4.66 14.49 2.22
C VAL A 59 4.69 14.40 0.69
N ARG A 60 3.99 13.44 0.06
CA ARG A 60 3.94 13.28 -1.41
C ARG A 60 2.51 13.17 -1.96
N LYS A 61 1.56 13.86 -1.32
CA LYS A 61 0.13 13.59 -1.50
C LYS A 61 -0.48 14.04 -2.82
N GLU A 62 -0.11 15.21 -3.37
CA GLU A 62 -0.79 15.76 -4.56
C GLU A 62 -0.35 15.10 -5.87
N ASP A 63 0.96 15.01 -6.13
CA ASP A 63 1.46 14.37 -7.36
C ASP A 63 1.10 12.88 -7.42
N ALA A 64 1.16 12.18 -6.28
CA ALA A 64 0.76 10.79 -6.20
C ALA A 64 -0.75 10.61 -6.39
N ALA A 65 -1.59 11.53 -5.89
CA ALA A 65 -3.04 11.44 -6.04
C ALA A 65 -3.48 11.48 -7.50
N HIS A 66 -2.91 12.39 -8.32
CA HIS A 66 -3.20 12.43 -9.76
C HIS A 66 -2.78 11.14 -10.47
N GLN A 67 -1.63 10.58 -10.09
CA GLN A 67 -1.18 9.29 -10.62
C GLN A 67 -2.12 8.15 -10.19
N HIS A 68 -2.52 8.09 -8.92
CA HIS A 68 -3.43 7.07 -8.42
C HIS A 68 -4.78 7.14 -9.15
N GLN A 69 -5.31 8.34 -9.34
CA GLN A 69 -6.54 8.56 -10.09
C GLN A 69 -6.41 8.06 -11.53
N PHE A 70 -5.29 8.36 -12.21
CA PHE A 70 -5.05 7.89 -13.56
C PHE A 70 -5.01 6.35 -13.64
N ILE A 71 -4.26 5.70 -12.73
CA ILE A 71 -4.16 4.23 -12.71
C ILE A 71 -5.51 3.58 -12.44
N LEU A 72 -6.24 4.05 -11.42
CA LEU A 72 -7.55 3.50 -11.06
C LEU A 72 -8.58 3.70 -12.18
N HIS A 73 -8.55 4.85 -12.86
CA HIS A 73 -9.43 5.12 -13.99
C HIS A 73 -9.12 4.20 -15.18
N ALA A 74 -7.84 4.02 -15.53
CA ALA A 74 -7.43 3.12 -16.61
C ALA A 74 -7.82 1.65 -16.34
N ALA A 75 -7.87 1.24 -15.07
CA ALA A 75 -8.26 -0.11 -14.69
C ALA A 75 -9.77 -0.39 -14.79
N LEU A 76 -10.63 0.63 -14.95
CA LEU A 76 -12.09 0.44 -14.96
C LEU A 76 -12.58 -0.48 -16.08
N ASP A 77 -12.01 -0.36 -17.27
CA ASP A 77 -12.36 -1.21 -18.41
C ASP A 77 -12.05 -2.69 -18.12
N VAL A 78 -10.87 -2.94 -17.55
CA VAL A 78 -10.44 -4.30 -17.16
C VAL A 78 -11.33 -4.87 -16.05
N VAL A 79 -11.71 -4.05 -15.06
CA VAL A 79 -12.65 -4.45 -14.01
C VAL A 79 -14.00 -4.84 -14.60
N GLN A 80 -14.46 -4.07 -15.57
CA GLN A 80 -15.74 -4.27 -16.20
C GLN A 80 -15.77 -5.63 -16.91
N ASP A 81 -14.75 -5.94 -17.70
CA ASP A 81 -14.61 -7.25 -18.34
C ASP A 81 -14.50 -8.40 -17.32
N ALA A 82 -13.66 -8.23 -16.29
CA ALA A 82 -13.47 -9.25 -15.25
C ALA A 82 -14.77 -9.56 -14.50
N ALA A 83 -15.58 -8.55 -14.19
CA ALA A 83 -16.84 -8.71 -13.47
C ALA A 83 -17.89 -9.53 -14.26
N TRP A 84 -17.76 -9.65 -15.59
CA TRP A 84 -18.64 -10.50 -16.40
C TRP A 84 -18.22 -11.98 -16.43
N THR A 85 -17.01 -12.30 -16.00
CA THR A 85 -16.47 -13.67 -16.06
C THR A 85 -16.70 -14.48 -14.79
N THR A 86 -17.10 -13.83 -13.68
CA THR A 86 -17.23 -14.47 -12.37
C THR A 86 -18.39 -13.90 -11.57
N SER A 87 -19.00 -14.73 -10.71
CA SER A 87 -20.00 -14.31 -9.73
C SER A 87 -19.40 -13.90 -8.38
N ALA A 88 -18.09 -14.10 -8.20
CA ALA A 88 -17.41 -13.69 -6.97
C ALA A 88 -17.34 -12.17 -6.86
N MET A 89 -17.70 -11.62 -5.70
CA MET A 89 -17.59 -10.18 -5.47
C MET A 89 -16.13 -9.70 -5.39
N PHE A 90 -15.23 -10.51 -4.83
CA PHE A 90 -13.80 -10.15 -4.75
C PHE A 90 -13.05 -10.68 -5.97
N LEU A 91 -12.58 -9.76 -6.82
CA LEU A 91 -11.87 -10.05 -8.07
C LEU A 91 -10.37 -10.18 -7.90
N LYS A 92 -9.86 -10.02 -6.66
CA LYS A 92 -8.42 -10.00 -6.34
C LYS A 92 -7.73 -8.90 -7.17
N THR A 93 -6.49 -9.16 -7.61
CA THR A 93 -5.76 -8.29 -8.53
C THR A 93 -6.35 -8.34 -9.94
N VAL A 94 -6.73 -7.18 -10.46
CA VAL A 94 -7.24 -7.02 -11.83
C VAL A 94 -6.23 -6.30 -12.74
N ASP A 95 -5.38 -5.44 -12.19
CA ASP A 95 -4.40 -4.68 -12.95
C ASP A 95 -3.14 -4.36 -12.11
N ARG A 96 -2.04 -4.00 -12.77
CA ARG A 96 -0.75 -3.65 -12.15
C ARG A 96 -0.08 -2.49 -12.87
N PHE A 97 0.47 -1.57 -12.10
CA PHE A 97 1.27 -0.46 -12.60
C PHE A 97 2.52 -0.28 -11.72
N ASN A 98 3.71 -0.54 -12.26
CA ASN A 98 4.96 -0.63 -11.50
C ASN A 98 4.84 -1.64 -10.34
N ASP A 99 5.15 -1.20 -9.12
CA ASP A 99 5.01 -1.99 -7.89
C ASP A 99 3.59 -1.92 -7.28
N LEU A 100 2.69 -1.11 -7.87
CA LEU A 100 1.33 -0.96 -7.41
C LEU A 100 0.40 -1.97 -8.10
N VAL A 101 -0.56 -2.42 -7.32
CA VAL A 101 -1.54 -3.45 -7.67
C VAL A 101 -2.93 -2.87 -7.50
N VAL A 102 -3.79 -3.08 -8.48
CA VAL A 102 -5.22 -2.74 -8.38
C VAL A 102 -5.97 -4.00 -7.96
N SER A 103 -6.50 -4.00 -6.74
CA SER A 103 -7.41 -5.03 -6.25
C SER A 103 -8.84 -4.52 -6.20
N VAL A 104 -9.80 -5.38 -6.55
CA VAL A 104 -11.19 -4.93 -6.73
C VAL A 104 -12.22 -5.84 -6.08
N TYR A 105 -13.25 -5.21 -5.52
CA TYR A 105 -14.44 -5.83 -5.01
C TYR A 105 -15.68 -5.22 -5.68
N VAL A 106 -16.42 -6.03 -6.45
CA VAL A 106 -17.65 -5.61 -7.14
C VAL A 106 -18.86 -6.10 -6.35
N THR A 107 -19.70 -5.17 -5.93
CA THR A 107 -20.95 -5.48 -5.21
C THR A 107 -22.03 -5.96 -6.19
N ALA A 108 -23.09 -6.60 -5.66
CA ALA A 108 -24.25 -6.98 -6.47
C ALA A 108 -24.95 -5.79 -7.15
N GLY A 109 -24.80 -4.57 -6.61
CA GLY A 109 -25.28 -3.33 -7.23
C GLY A 109 -24.37 -2.79 -8.35
N HIS A 110 -23.31 -3.52 -8.70
CA HIS A 110 -22.24 -3.09 -9.61
C HIS A 110 -21.51 -1.80 -9.15
N THR A 111 -21.57 -1.48 -7.86
CA THR A 111 -20.62 -0.54 -7.24
C THR A 111 -19.28 -1.24 -7.12
N ARG A 112 -18.21 -0.60 -7.58
CA ARG A 112 -16.84 -1.12 -7.58
C ARG A 112 -16.06 -0.46 -6.44
N LEU A 113 -15.60 -1.28 -5.50
CA LEU A 113 -14.66 -0.86 -4.46
C LEU A 113 -13.27 -1.23 -4.98
N MET A 114 -12.44 -0.22 -5.24
CA MET A 114 -11.13 -0.38 -5.85
C MET A 114 -10.04 0.07 -4.89
N LEU A 115 -8.97 -0.69 -4.80
CA LEU A 115 -7.82 -0.39 -3.96
C LEU A 115 -6.55 -0.49 -4.80
N LEU A 116 -5.83 0.62 -4.92
CA LEU A 116 -4.48 0.66 -5.44
C LEU A 116 -3.51 0.51 -4.27
N HIS A 117 -2.66 -0.51 -4.25
CA HIS A 117 -1.77 -0.79 -3.12
C HIS A 117 -0.47 -1.49 -3.51
N ASP A 118 0.52 -1.46 -2.63
CA ASP A 118 1.76 -2.27 -2.70
C ASP A 118 1.74 -3.49 -1.75
N SER A 119 0.69 -3.63 -0.93
CA SER A 119 0.53 -4.71 0.04
C SER A 119 0.38 -6.08 -0.62
N ARG A 120 0.98 -7.10 0.00
CA ARG A 120 0.87 -8.52 -0.41
C ARG A 120 -0.15 -9.31 0.41
N ASN A 121 -0.89 -8.65 1.30
CA ASN A 121 -1.83 -9.28 2.22
C ASN A 121 -3.23 -9.41 1.59
N GLU A 122 -3.43 -10.39 0.70
CA GLU A 122 -4.70 -10.61 -0.01
C GLU A 122 -5.88 -10.85 0.94
N ASP A 123 -5.68 -11.64 2.00
CA ASP A 123 -6.73 -11.95 2.99
C ASP A 123 -7.16 -10.71 3.80
N GLY A 124 -6.20 -9.86 4.17
CA GLY A 124 -6.47 -8.57 4.81
C GLY A 124 -7.25 -7.64 3.88
N ILE A 125 -6.84 -7.52 2.63
CA ILE A 125 -7.52 -6.70 1.62
C ILE A 125 -8.96 -7.18 1.39
N LYS A 126 -9.17 -8.50 1.28
CA LYS A 126 -10.51 -9.08 1.16
C LYS A 126 -11.38 -8.74 2.37
N SER A 127 -10.84 -8.88 3.57
CA SER A 127 -11.55 -8.55 4.82
C SER A 127 -11.89 -7.06 4.91
N PHE A 128 -10.96 -6.19 4.51
CA PHE A 128 -11.19 -4.75 4.39
C PHE A 128 -12.36 -4.43 3.46
N PHE A 129 -12.39 -5.00 2.25
CA PHE A 129 -13.46 -4.77 1.30
C PHE A 129 -14.83 -5.24 1.83
N GLN A 130 -14.89 -6.41 2.46
CA GLN A 130 -16.13 -6.94 3.04
C GLN A 130 -16.70 -6.00 4.12
N GLU A 131 -15.85 -5.51 5.02
CA GLU A 131 -16.25 -4.62 6.10
C GLU A 131 -16.67 -3.23 5.58
N VAL A 132 -15.96 -2.68 4.59
CA VAL A 132 -16.35 -1.42 3.96
C VAL A 132 -17.65 -1.58 3.18
N HIS A 133 -17.88 -2.72 2.54
CA HIS A 133 -19.14 -3.02 1.87
C HIS A 133 -20.32 -3.03 2.86
N GLU A 134 -20.17 -3.60 4.06
CA GLU A 134 -21.20 -3.51 5.10
C GLU A 134 -21.49 -2.08 5.55
N LEU A 135 -20.45 -1.22 5.64
CA LEU A 135 -20.64 0.20 5.93
C LEU A 135 -21.36 0.91 4.78
N TYR A 136 -21.03 0.57 3.54
CA TYR A 136 -21.66 1.15 2.35
C TYR A 136 -23.15 0.79 2.27
N ILE A 137 -23.52 -0.45 2.59
CA ILE A 137 -24.94 -0.86 2.68
C ILE A 137 -25.69 0.01 3.69
N LYS A 138 -25.09 0.31 4.85
CA LYS A 138 -25.72 1.19 5.86
C LYS A 138 -25.96 2.61 5.33
N ILE A 139 -25.10 3.12 4.44
CA ILE A 139 -25.32 4.38 3.74
C ILE A 139 -26.49 4.26 2.76
N LEU A 140 -26.55 3.18 1.96
CA LEU A 140 -27.64 2.94 1.01
C LEU A 140 -29.01 2.78 1.68
N LEU A 141 -29.04 2.24 2.90
CA LEU A 141 -30.28 2.09 3.68
C LEU A 141 -30.78 3.40 4.30
N ASN A 142 -30.01 4.48 4.22
CA ASN A 142 -30.48 5.79 4.65
C ASN A 142 -31.42 6.38 3.58
N PRO A 143 -32.71 6.61 3.86
CA PRO A 143 -33.67 7.13 2.88
C PRO A 143 -33.32 8.55 2.38
N LEU A 144 -32.45 9.28 3.08
CA LEU A 144 -31.96 10.59 2.68
C LEU A 144 -30.73 10.53 1.77
N TYR A 145 -30.12 9.35 1.59
CA TYR A 145 -28.98 9.19 0.70
C TYR A 145 -29.48 9.00 -0.74
N LEU A 146 -28.97 9.84 -1.65
CA LEU A 146 -29.26 9.70 -3.07
C LEU A 146 -28.25 8.70 -3.68
N PRO A 147 -28.69 7.55 -4.23
CA PRO A 147 -27.78 6.60 -4.86
C PRO A 147 -26.92 7.26 -5.95
N GLY A 148 -25.61 7.03 -5.90
CA GLY A 148 -24.65 7.64 -6.84
C GLY A 148 -24.16 9.04 -6.43
N SER A 149 -24.72 9.64 -5.37
CA SER A 149 -24.17 10.87 -4.80
C SER A 149 -22.89 10.61 -3.99
N ARG A 150 -22.04 11.63 -3.87
CA ARG A 150 -20.79 11.54 -3.10
C ARG A 150 -21.08 11.26 -1.62
N ILE A 151 -20.38 10.31 -1.04
CA ILE A 151 -20.44 9.98 0.38
C ILE A 151 -19.56 11.00 1.13
N THR A 152 -20.21 11.91 1.87
CA THR A 152 -19.54 12.98 2.62
C THR A 152 -19.54 12.77 4.13
N SER A 153 -20.08 11.63 4.60
CA SER A 153 -20.20 11.33 6.04
C SER A 153 -18.83 11.17 6.71
N SER A 154 -18.54 12.02 7.70
CA SER A 154 -17.32 11.94 8.52
C SER A 154 -17.22 10.64 9.32
N HIS A 155 -18.37 10.11 9.77
CA HIS A 155 -18.44 8.83 10.48
C HIS A 155 -18.05 7.67 9.58
N PHE A 156 -18.52 7.68 8.33
CA PHE A 156 -18.14 6.68 7.34
C PHE A 156 -16.63 6.73 7.09
N ASP A 157 -16.08 7.91 6.81
CA ASP A 157 -14.64 8.11 6.56
C ASP A 157 -13.77 7.64 7.74
N THR A 158 -14.16 8.00 8.97
CA THR A 158 -13.45 7.59 10.19
C THR A 158 -13.38 6.07 10.32
N LYS A 159 -14.49 5.39 10.01
CA LYS A 159 -14.56 3.92 10.05
C LYS A 159 -13.73 3.28 8.94
N VAL A 160 -13.81 3.77 7.70
CA VAL A 160 -12.99 3.25 6.59
C VAL A 160 -11.51 3.36 6.93
N ARG A 161 -11.06 4.51 7.45
CA ARG A 161 -9.66 4.70 7.87
C ARG A 161 -9.27 3.79 9.03
N ALA A 162 -10.18 3.49 9.95
CA ALA A 162 -9.92 2.54 11.04
C ALA A 162 -9.77 1.10 10.52
N LEU A 163 -10.61 0.70 9.56
CA LEU A 163 -10.50 -0.61 8.89
C LEU A 163 -9.21 -0.72 8.10
N ALA A 164 -8.82 0.35 7.40
CA ALA A 164 -7.55 0.40 6.66
C ALA A 164 -6.35 0.12 7.59
N ARG A 165 -6.27 0.80 8.75
CA ARG A 165 -5.22 0.56 9.74
C ARG A 165 -5.23 -0.85 10.33
N LYS A 166 -6.37 -1.54 10.31
CA LYS A 166 -6.52 -2.89 10.85
C LYS A 166 -6.08 -3.97 9.87
N TYR A 167 -6.32 -3.76 8.57
CA TYR A 167 -6.26 -4.82 7.56
C TYR A 167 -5.20 -4.62 6.47
N LEU A 168 -4.78 -3.37 6.19
CA LEU A 168 -3.90 -3.03 5.07
C LEU A 168 -2.43 -2.88 5.47
#